data_AF-A0A536YVM3-F1
#
_entry.id   AF-A0A536YVM3-F1
#
_cell.length_a   1.000
_cell.length_b   1.000
_cell.length_c   1.000
_cell.angle_alpha   90.00
_cell.angle_beta   90.00
_cell.angle_gamma   90.00
#
_symmetry.space_group_name_H-M   'P 1'
#
loop_
_entity.id
_entity.type
_entity.pdbx_description
1 polymer ?
#
loop_
_entity_poly.entity_id
_entity_poly.type
_entity_poly.pdbx_seq_one_letter_code
_entity_poly.pdbx_strand_id
1 'polypeptide(L)'
;MLHVERYRRVNIDATAPEFLYSDESLLTPENNTGFLRQCIDRFREINFADQNSERIYLRIVSGSPAWADREVLEQATSNPDTRAGLLAAVSTVSDRALPGPDRPTYLDDIAGAERAHTLGRRGASARQ
;
A
#
# COMPACT_ATOMS: atom_id res chain seq x y z
N MET A 1 2.77 4.80 0.06
CA MET A 1 1.99 4.03 -0.94
C MET A 1 1.52 4.90 -2.11
N LEU A 2 0.81 6.00 -1.86
CA LEU A 2 0.20 6.84 -2.92
C LEU A 2 1.13 7.93 -3.50
N HIS A 3 2.31 8.13 -2.90
CA HIS A 3 3.23 9.21 -3.29
C HIS A 3 3.70 9.16 -4.74
N VAL A 4 3.76 7.97 -5.37
CA VAL A 4 4.20 7.82 -6.77
C VAL A 4 3.36 8.68 -7.71
N GLU A 5 2.04 8.76 -7.49
CA GLU A 5 1.18 9.60 -8.31
C GLU A 5 1.33 11.08 -8.01
N ARG A 6 1.49 11.45 -6.73
CA ARG A 6 1.73 12.84 -6.32
C ARG A 6 3.02 13.40 -6.93
N TYR A 7 4.09 12.60 -7.02
CA TYR A 7 5.33 13.02 -7.69
C TYR A 7 5.14 13.35 -9.17
N ARG A 8 4.19 12.69 -9.86
CA ARG A 8 3.87 13.01 -11.25
C ARG A 8 3.10 14.32 -11.42
N ARG A 9 2.58 14.89 -10.33
CA ARG A 9 1.76 16.12 -10.32
C ARG A 9 2.56 17.35 -9.89
N VAL A 10 3.82 17.18 -9.49
CA VAL A 10 4.70 18.29 -9.13
C VAL A 10 4.97 19.13 -10.36
N ASN A 11 4.71 20.44 -10.25
CA ASN A 11 5.19 21.42 -11.21
C ASN A 11 6.71 21.62 -11.02
N ILE A 12 7.50 21.05 -11.92
CA ILE A 12 8.96 21.14 -11.86
C ILE A 12 9.50 22.53 -12.18
N ASP A 13 8.70 23.37 -12.82
CA ASP A 13 9.04 24.76 -13.16
C ASP A 13 8.61 25.75 -12.06
N ALA A 14 8.09 25.25 -10.94
CA ALA A 14 7.66 26.08 -9.82
C ALA A 14 8.83 26.91 -9.27
N THR A 15 8.65 28.22 -9.22
CA THR A 15 9.64 29.16 -8.68
C THR A 15 9.49 29.40 -7.18
N ALA A 16 8.43 28.87 -6.56
CA ALA A 16 8.16 28.93 -5.13
C ALA A 16 7.34 27.70 -4.66
N PRO A 17 7.42 27.29 -3.37
CA PRO A 17 6.75 26.11 -2.84
C PRO A 17 5.23 26.07 -3.08
N GLU A 18 4.56 27.21 -2.97
CA GLU A 18 3.13 27.37 -3.22
C GLU A 18 2.70 27.04 -4.66
N PHE A 19 3.65 27.05 -5.61
CA PHE A 19 3.38 26.71 -7.01
C PHE A 19 3.72 25.27 -7.39
N LEU A 20 4.19 24.46 -6.43
CA LEU A 20 4.52 23.06 -6.66
C LEU A 20 3.30 22.24 -7.09
N TYR A 21 2.11 22.62 -6.62
CA TYR A 21 0.86 21.97 -6.96
C TYR A 21 -0.18 23.03 -7.29
N SER A 22 -0.48 23.18 -8.58
CA SER A 22 -1.43 24.20 -9.05
C SER A 22 -2.87 23.95 -8.61
N ASP A 23 -3.19 22.72 -8.23
CA ASP A 23 -4.49 22.32 -7.67
C ASP A 23 -4.26 21.34 -6.50
N GLU A 24 -4.43 21.82 -5.28
CA GLU A 24 -4.26 21.01 -4.07
C GLU A 24 -5.30 19.89 -3.94
N SER A 25 -6.47 20.02 -4.56
CA SER A 25 -7.49 18.96 -4.55
C SER A 25 -6.99 17.70 -5.24
N LEU A 26 -6.02 17.81 -6.14
CA LEU A 26 -5.34 16.69 -6.77
C LEU A 26 -4.43 15.92 -5.82
N LEU A 27 -4.15 16.43 -4.62
CA LEU A 27 -3.32 15.74 -3.62
C LEU A 27 -4.13 14.85 -2.67
N THR A 28 -5.47 14.92 -2.73
CA THR A 28 -6.31 14.04 -1.92
C THR A 28 -5.94 12.57 -2.16
N PRO A 29 -5.95 11.73 -1.11
CA PRO A 29 -5.57 10.33 -1.23
C PRO A 29 -6.31 9.60 -2.36
N GLU A 30 -7.62 9.82 -2.49
CA GLU A 30 -8.51 9.17 -3.46
C GLU A 30 -8.06 9.43 -4.90
N ASN A 31 -7.56 10.64 -5.17
CA ASN A 31 -7.06 11.07 -6.47
C ASN A 31 -5.68 10.48 -6.83
N ASN A 32 -5.01 9.79 -5.90
CA ASN A 32 -3.62 9.31 -6.05
C ASN A 32 -3.48 7.78 -5.95
N THR A 33 -4.55 7.04 -6.32
CA THR A 33 -4.64 5.58 -6.19
C THR A 33 -4.33 4.79 -7.47
N GLY A 34 -4.16 5.44 -8.61
CA GLY A 34 -4.06 4.78 -9.92
C GLY A 34 -2.86 3.84 -10.07
N PHE A 35 -1.69 4.20 -9.54
CA PHE A 35 -0.50 3.35 -9.53
C PHE A 35 -0.72 2.07 -8.73
N LEU A 36 -1.40 2.18 -7.58
CA LEU A 36 -1.71 1.01 -6.75
C LEU A 36 -2.68 0.08 -7.49
N ARG A 37 -3.71 0.63 -8.15
CA ARG A 37 -4.62 -0.15 -9.00
C ARG A 37 -3.86 -0.90 -10.09
N GLN A 38 -2.93 -0.23 -10.79
CA GLN A 38 -2.09 -0.87 -11.80
C GLN A 38 -1.23 -2.00 -11.22
N CYS A 39 -0.73 -1.88 -9.98
CA CYS A 39 -0.02 -2.97 -9.34
C CYS A 39 -0.94 -4.18 -9.16
N ILE A 40 -2.14 -3.97 -8.63
CA ILE A 40 -3.14 -5.00 -8.36
C ILE A 40 -3.58 -5.72 -9.63
N ASP A 41 -3.78 -4.98 -10.72
CA ASP A 41 -4.18 -5.55 -12.00
C ASP A 41 -3.05 -6.37 -12.66
N ARG A 42 -1.78 -6.05 -12.37
CA ARG A 42 -0.62 -6.67 -13.04
C ARG A 42 0.00 -7.82 -12.27
N PHE A 43 0.02 -7.74 -10.94
CA PHE A 43 0.69 -8.73 -10.10
C PHE A 43 -0.31 -9.74 -9.56
N ARG A 44 0.02 -11.03 -9.74
CA ARG A 44 -0.80 -12.12 -9.24
C ARG A 44 -0.91 -12.09 -7.72
N GLU A 45 0.16 -11.77 -7.02
CA GLU A 45 0.19 -11.75 -5.56
C GLU A 45 0.76 -10.44 -5.06
N ILE A 46 0.03 -9.79 -4.16
CA ILE A 46 0.44 -8.55 -3.50
C ILE A 46 0.23 -8.71 -2.01
N ASN A 47 1.26 -8.37 -1.26
CA ASN A 47 1.23 -8.32 0.19
C ASN A 47 1.38 -6.86 0.62
N PHE A 48 0.47 -6.39 1.45
CA PHE A 48 0.59 -5.12 2.14
C PHE A 48 1.17 -5.39 3.52
N ALA A 49 2.28 -4.74 3.83
CA ALA A 49 2.96 -4.87 5.10
C ALA A 49 3.11 -3.52 5.78
N ASP A 50 3.07 -3.54 7.11
CA ASP A 50 3.45 -2.38 7.90
C ASP A 50 4.94 -2.07 7.67
N GLN A 51 5.26 -0.79 7.50
CA GLN A 51 6.59 -0.37 7.07
C GLN A 51 7.66 -0.56 8.16
N ASN A 52 7.25 -0.51 9.44
CA ASN A 52 8.15 -0.56 10.58
C ASN A 52 8.39 -1.98 11.05
N SER A 53 7.32 -2.76 11.18
CA SER A 53 7.35 -4.13 11.69
C SER A 53 7.52 -5.18 10.61
N GLU A 54 7.31 -4.82 9.33
CA GLU A 54 7.27 -5.75 8.20
C GLU A 54 6.16 -6.82 8.31
N ARG A 55 5.23 -6.69 9.27
CA ARG A 55 4.08 -7.59 9.44
C ARG A 55 3.10 -7.35 8.31
N ILE A 56 2.76 -8.41 7.60
CA ILE A 56 1.80 -8.39 6.50
C ILE A 56 0.39 -8.33 7.10
N TYR A 57 -0.39 -7.34 6.67
CA TYR A 57 -1.75 -7.11 7.16
C TYR A 57 -2.83 -7.43 6.15
N LEU A 58 -2.50 -7.50 4.86
CA LEU A 58 -3.43 -7.88 3.81
C LEU A 58 -2.69 -8.61 2.70
N ARG A 59 -3.22 -9.75 2.28
CA ARG A 59 -2.79 -10.44 1.07
C ARG A 59 -3.88 -10.40 0.01
N ILE A 60 -3.50 -9.98 -1.19
CA ILE A 60 -4.33 -10.01 -2.38
C ILE A 60 -3.76 -11.06 -3.33
N VAL A 61 -4.65 -11.92 -3.84
CA VAL A 61 -4.33 -12.91 -4.88
C VAL A 61 -5.30 -12.70 -6.04
N SER A 62 -4.74 -12.49 -7.24
CA SER A 62 -5.49 -12.23 -8.48
C SER A 62 -6.55 -11.14 -8.31
N GLY A 63 -6.16 -10.00 -7.74
CA GLY A 63 -7.03 -8.85 -7.50
C GLY A 63 -8.05 -9.02 -6.37
N SER A 64 -8.09 -10.17 -5.69
CA SER A 64 -9.05 -10.44 -4.60
C SER A 64 -8.35 -10.59 -3.25
N PRO A 65 -8.89 -10.02 -2.16
CA PRO A 65 -8.35 -10.26 -0.82
C PRO A 65 -8.45 -11.74 -0.45
N ALA A 66 -7.31 -12.36 -0.12
CA ALA A 66 -7.23 -13.77 0.28
C ALA A 66 -7.38 -13.93 1.80
N TRP A 67 -6.72 -13.07 2.58
CA TRP A 67 -6.79 -13.02 4.03
C TRP A 67 -6.36 -11.64 4.53
N ALA A 68 -6.72 -11.32 5.79
CA ALA A 68 -6.30 -10.09 6.45
C ALA A 68 -5.94 -10.32 7.92
N ASP A 69 -4.85 -9.73 8.38
CA ASP A 69 -4.55 -9.61 9.81
C ASP A 69 -5.30 -8.38 10.35
N ARG A 70 -6.44 -8.63 11.00
CA ARG A 70 -7.39 -7.57 11.38
C ARG A 70 -6.78 -6.52 12.28
N GLU A 71 -5.98 -6.93 13.25
CA GLU A 71 -5.34 -6.03 14.22
C GLU A 71 -4.46 -5.00 13.52
N VAL A 72 -3.58 -5.48 12.64
CA VAL A 72 -2.63 -4.60 11.93
C VAL A 72 -3.33 -3.84 10.81
N LEU A 73 -4.35 -4.42 10.17
CA LEU A 73 -5.15 -3.73 9.15
C LEU A 73 -5.89 -2.53 9.75
N GLU A 74 -6.49 -2.67 10.94
CA GLU A 74 -7.16 -1.58 11.66
C GLU A 74 -6.17 -0.47 12.01
N GLN A 75 -4.97 -0.83 12.50
CA GLN A 75 -3.91 0.14 12.76
C GLN A 75 -3.44 0.83 11.48
N ALA A 76 -3.22 0.09 10.39
CA ALA A 76 -2.73 0.62 9.12
C ALA A 76 -3.75 1.59 8.48
N THR A 77 -5.05 1.27 8.57
CA THR A 77 -6.14 2.10 8.03
C THR A 77 -6.45 3.35 8.86
N SER A 78 -5.83 3.51 10.04
CA SER A 78 -5.84 4.80 10.75
C SER A 78 -5.12 5.90 9.97
N ASN A 79 -4.19 5.53 9.07
CA ASN A 79 -3.58 6.44 8.13
C ASN A 79 -4.51 6.66 6.91
N PRO A 80 -4.88 7.91 6.57
CA PRO A 80 -5.82 8.20 5.48
C PRO A 80 -5.30 7.80 4.09
N ASP A 81 -4.00 7.93 3.82
CA ASP A 81 -3.40 7.48 2.55
C ASP A 81 -3.49 5.95 2.43
N THR A 82 -3.25 5.24 3.53
CA THR A 82 -3.37 3.78 3.55
C THR A 82 -4.82 3.35 3.34
N ARG A 83 -5.75 3.97 4.04
CA ARG A 83 -7.19 3.69 3.90
C ARG A 83 -7.68 3.92 2.47
N ALA A 84 -7.36 5.06 1.86
CA ALA A 84 -7.79 5.36 0.49
C ALA A 84 -7.20 4.39 -0.53
N GLY A 85 -5.92 4.04 -0.40
CA GLY A 85 -5.30 3.04 -1.27
C GLY A 85 -5.95 1.66 -1.12
N LEU A 86 -6.24 1.23 0.12
CA LEU A 86 -6.91 -0.04 0.37
C LEU A 86 -8.35 -0.04 -0.15
N LEU A 87 -9.11 1.04 -0.01
CA LEU A 87 -10.44 1.16 -0.60
C LEU A 87 -10.38 1.04 -2.13
N ALA A 88 -9.39 1.67 -2.77
CA ALA A 88 -9.18 1.52 -4.21
C ALA A 88 -8.75 0.09 -4.62
N ALA A 89 -8.09 -0.64 -3.72
CA ALA A 89 -7.58 -1.99 -3.93
C ALA A 89 -8.63 -3.10 -3.72
N VAL A 90 -9.52 -2.89 -2.74
CA VAL A 90 -10.41 -3.92 -2.19
C VAL A 90 -11.87 -3.72 -2.62
N SER A 91 -12.22 -2.53 -3.13
CA SER A 91 -13.58 -2.20 -3.60
C SER A 91 -14.11 -3.09 -4.72
N THR A 92 -13.27 -3.86 -5.42
CA THR A 92 -13.70 -4.70 -6.52
C THR A 92 -14.32 -6.04 -6.09
N VAL A 93 -14.15 -6.56 -4.86
CA VAL A 93 -14.55 -7.97 -4.58
C VAL A 93 -15.16 -8.35 -3.20
N SER A 94 -14.94 -7.70 -2.05
CA SER A 94 -15.30 -8.38 -0.76
C SER A 94 -16.23 -7.64 0.20
N ASP A 95 -17.50 -8.07 0.22
CA ASP A 95 -18.41 -8.04 1.40
C ASP A 95 -18.18 -9.24 2.34
N ARG A 96 -17.26 -10.15 1.98
CA ARG A 96 -16.98 -11.38 2.72
C ARG A 96 -16.02 -11.11 3.88
N ALA A 97 -16.35 -11.66 5.06
CA ALA A 97 -15.41 -11.74 6.17
C ALA A 97 -14.14 -12.48 5.74
N LEU A 98 -12.99 -11.79 5.78
CA LEU A 98 -11.71 -12.38 5.42
C LEU A 98 -11.20 -13.28 6.56
N PRO A 99 -10.63 -14.46 6.23
CA PRO A 99 -9.94 -15.25 7.23
C PRO A 99 -8.72 -14.48 7.75
N GLY A 100 -8.40 -14.70 9.02
CA GLY A 100 -7.14 -14.25 9.61
C GLY A 100 -6.00 -15.24 9.31
N PRO A 101 -4.73 -14.82 9.41
CA PRO A 101 -3.62 -15.74 9.32
C PRO A 101 -3.51 -16.61 10.60
N ASP A 102 -3.01 -17.84 10.49
CA ASP A 102 -2.81 -18.74 11.64
C ASP A 102 -1.79 -18.18 12.66
N ARG A 103 -0.84 -17.40 12.16
CA ARG A 103 0.17 -16.66 12.92
C ARG A 103 0.54 -15.36 12.22
N PRO A 104 1.06 -14.36 12.94
CA PRO A 104 1.67 -13.19 12.30
C PRO A 104 2.64 -13.62 11.20
N THR A 105 2.48 -13.05 10.01
CA THR A 105 3.34 -13.32 8.85
C THR A 105 4.10 -12.05 8.51
N TYR A 106 5.41 -12.17 8.30
CA TYR A 106 6.30 -11.05 8.01
C TYR A 106 6.82 -11.14 6.57
N LEU A 107 7.31 -10.02 6.01
CA LEU A 107 7.88 -10.00 4.67
C LEU A 107 9.00 -11.03 4.46
N ASP A 108 9.81 -11.28 5.49
CA ASP A 108 10.92 -12.25 5.41
C ASP A 108 10.42 -13.70 5.36
N ASP A 109 9.23 -14.01 5.90
CA ASP A 109 8.64 -15.35 5.84
C ASP A 109 8.23 -15.75 4.42
N ILE A 110 7.86 -14.77 3.59
CA ILE A 110 7.42 -14.98 2.20
C ILE A 110 8.56 -14.80 1.20
N ALA A 111 9.72 -14.29 1.61
CA ALA A 111 10.77 -13.86 0.70
C ALA A 111 11.62 -15.01 0.11
N GLY A 112 11.55 -16.24 0.62
CA GLY A 112 12.14 -17.45 0.01
C GLY A 112 13.51 -17.31 -0.68
N ALA A 113 13.80 -18.16 -1.68
CA ALA A 113 15.00 -18.05 -2.52
C ALA A 113 14.86 -16.97 -3.63
N GLU A 114 13.64 -16.54 -3.95
CA GLU A 114 13.34 -15.45 -4.87
C GLU A 114 12.92 -14.20 -4.08
N ARG A 115 13.84 -13.23 -4.03
CA ARG A 115 13.73 -12.01 -3.24
C ARG A 115 12.42 -11.28 -3.53
N ALA A 116 11.50 -11.25 -2.55
CA ALA A 116 10.27 -10.46 -2.65
C ALA A 116 10.60 -8.98 -2.99
N HIS A 117 10.11 -8.49 -4.12
CA HIS A 117 10.30 -7.11 -4.53
C HIS A 117 9.31 -6.20 -3.81
N THR A 118 9.82 -5.18 -3.13
CA THR A 118 8.98 -4.22 -2.40
C THR A 118 8.90 -2.90 -3.14
N LEU A 119 7.68 -2.35 -3.24
CA LEU A 119 7.46 -0.97 -3.65
C LEU A 119 7.38 -0.07 -2.42
N GLY A 120 8.40 0.76 -2.23
CA GLY A 120 8.56 1.62 -1.05
C GLY A 120 9.86 1.33 -0.29
N ARG A 121 10.26 2.26 0.56
CA ARG A 121 11.47 2.12 1.39
C ARG A 121 11.14 1.28 2.61
N ARG A 122 11.85 0.16 2.80
CA ARG A 122 11.87 -0.53 4.10
C ARG A 122 12.54 0.37 5.14
N GLY A 123 12.09 0.34 6.39
CA GLY A 123 12.95 0.83 7.47
C GLY A 123 14.30 0.12 7.37
N ALA A 124 15.42 0.82 7.54
CA ALA A 124 16.68 0.12 7.71
C ALA A 124 16.48 -0.81 8.92
N SER A 125 16.63 -2.12 8.70
CA SER A 125 16.57 -3.10 9.78
C SER A 125 17.63 -2.68 10.79
N ALA A 126 17.22 -2.06 11.89
CA ALA A 126 18.08 -1.83 13.03
C ALA A 126 18.23 -3.19 13.71
N ARG A 127 19.09 -4.04 13.14
CA ARG A 127 19.68 -5.14 13.90
C ARG A 127 20.66 -4.50 14.87
N GLN A 128 20.24 -4.35 16.13
CA GLN A 128 21.16 -4.33 17.26
C GLN A 128 21.46 -5.77 17.66
#